data_AF-A0AA39C454-F1
#
_entry.id   AF-A0AA39C454-F1
#
_cell.length_a   1.000
_cell.length_b   1.000
_cell.length_c   1.000
_cell.angle_alpha   90.00
_cell.angle_beta   90.00
_cell.angle_gamma   90.00
#
_symmetry.space_group_name_H-M   'P 1'
#
loop_
_entity.id
_entity.type
_entity.pdbx_description
1 polymer ?
#
loop_
_entity_poly.entity_id
_entity_poly.type
_entity_poly.pdbx_seq_one_letter_code
_entity_poly.pdbx_strand_id
1 'polypeptide(L)'
;MKNVVIILAGFLYLFCSCNSSSDSLTLVNDDDLMNYILTEQHVVVLFTKDNCPKCLEYEKELINLRDDLVDALSTWVIKALNSDLRKLYSPKDEPTLVFFRNGIPLLYDGPLNDEEILHTFLNNKEPIVKELTDDNFEHLTQASSGATTGDWFVMFYSNDCVECQRMGARWEAVGAKIKQRTNVARVNKYTTGGSTARRFNVFDVPQFILFRQGKMYRYQIPKYDVNSLVSFAKEWYRNAQSEKVPVPQSPFDDLVLMCANFLQENPWIMKLARIIICVMVIITVVSKFRRKTKAPEKKEE
;
A
#
# COMPACT_ATOMS: atom_id res chain seq x y z
N MET A 1 -52.90 -39.57 -38.44
CA MET A 1 -51.80 -38.57 -38.50
C MET A 1 -51.08 -38.65 -37.16
N LYS A 2 -49.92 -39.33 -37.12
CA LYS A 2 -48.57 -38.71 -36.99
C LYS A 2 -48.47 -37.87 -35.70
N ASN A 3 -47.57 -38.04 -34.74
CA ASN A 3 -46.31 -38.78 -34.55
C ASN A 3 -46.00 -38.72 -33.03
N VAL A 4 -45.44 -39.78 -32.41
CA VAL A 4 -44.06 -39.86 -31.83
C VAL A 4 -43.76 -38.75 -30.81
N VAL A 5 -43.54 -39.02 -29.51
CA VAL A 5 -42.25 -39.39 -28.84
C VAL A 5 -42.60 -40.12 -27.52
N ILE A 6 -42.46 -41.44 -27.37
CA ILE A 6 -41.28 -42.25 -26.98
C ILE A 6 -40.54 -41.77 -25.70
N ILE A 7 -40.95 -42.39 -24.59
CA ILE A 7 -40.17 -42.98 -23.49
C ILE A 7 -38.66 -42.71 -23.49
N LEU A 8 -38.15 -42.15 -22.37
CA LEU A 8 -36.89 -42.60 -21.76
C LEU A 8 -36.93 -42.32 -20.25
N ALA A 9 -37.20 -43.38 -19.50
CA ALA A 9 -36.84 -43.49 -18.10
C ALA A 9 -35.33 -43.74 -17.98
N GLY A 10 -34.74 -43.23 -16.90
CA GLY A 10 -33.49 -43.74 -16.35
C GLY A 10 -32.22 -43.00 -16.77
N PHE A 11 -31.69 -42.21 -15.83
CA PHE A 11 -30.32 -42.26 -15.29
C PHE A 11 -30.14 -40.96 -14.50
N LEU A 12 -30.28 -40.98 -13.17
CA LEU A 12 -29.13 -41.00 -12.26
C LEU A 12 -28.05 -39.99 -12.68
N TYR A 13 -28.04 -38.81 -12.07
CA TYR A 13 -26.89 -38.33 -11.32
C TYR A 13 -27.38 -37.21 -10.39
N LEU A 14 -27.94 -37.66 -9.28
CA LEU A 14 -27.81 -36.94 -8.02
C LEU A 14 -26.30 -36.93 -7.75
N PHE A 15 -25.58 -35.87 -8.14
CA PHE A 15 -24.27 -35.59 -7.56
C PHE A 15 -24.48 -35.09 -6.13
N CYS A 16 -24.95 -36.00 -5.28
CA CYS A 16 -24.57 -35.97 -3.89
C CYS A 16 -23.16 -36.55 -3.88
N SER A 17 -22.17 -35.70 -4.14
CA SER A 17 -20.81 -36.02 -3.73
C SER A 17 -20.83 -35.97 -2.20
N CYS A 18 -21.15 -37.11 -1.60
CA CYS A 18 -20.64 -37.42 -0.27
C CYS A 18 -19.13 -37.48 -0.46
N ASN A 19 -18.47 -36.32 -0.35
CA ASN A 19 -17.03 -36.28 -0.31
C ASN A 19 -16.65 -37.09 0.92
N SER A 20 -15.95 -38.19 0.69
CA SER A 20 -15.10 -38.78 1.69
C SER A 20 -14.25 -37.64 2.23
N SER A 21 -14.53 -37.23 3.46
CA SER A 21 -13.69 -36.28 4.19
C SER A 21 -12.32 -36.90 4.24
N SER A 22 -11.46 -36.48 3.31
CA SER A 22 -10.06 -36.87 3.32
C SER A 22 -9.48 -36.32 4.62
N ASP A 23 -9.01 -37.24 5.47
CA ASP A 23 -8.44 -36.97 6.81
C ASP A 23 -7.14 -36.15 6.75
N SER A 24 -6.70 -35.71 5.56
CA SER A 24 -5.46 -34.96 5.37
C SER A 24 -5.62 -33.89 4.31
N LEU A 25 -4.89 -32.78 4.48
CA LEU A 25 -4.79 -31.75 3.44
C LEU A 25 -3.98 -32.28 2.25
N THR A 26 -4.26 -31.74 1.06
CA THR A 26 -3.52 -32.09 -0.15
C THR A 26 -2.08 -31.63 -0.03
N LEU A 27 -1.14 -32.58 -0.09
CA LEU A 27 0.29 -32.30 -0.07
C LEU A 27 0.75 -31.89 -1.47
N VAL A 28 1.44 -30.76 -1.56
CA VAL A 28 1.89 -30.16 -2.82
C VAL A 28 3.40 -29.89 -2.75
N ASN A 29 4.10 -30.11 -3.86
CA ASN A 29 5.51 -29.75 -4.01
C ASN A 29 5.67 -28.26 -4.38
N ASP A 30 6.89 -27.76 -4.47
CA ASP A 30 7.14 -26.33 -4.73
C ASP A 30 6.68 -25.88 -6.12
N ASP A 31 6.81 -26.72 -7.16
CA ASP A 31 6.41 -26.37 -8.54
C ASP A 31 4.89 -26.27 -8.68
N ASP A 32 4.18 -27.27 -8.16
CA ASP A 32 2.73 -27.31 -8.14
C ASP A 32 2.15 -26.19 -7.27
N LEU A 33 2.79 -25.90 -6.12
CA LEU A 33 2.41 -24.79 -5.25
C LEU A 33 2.51 -23.46 -6.00
N MET A 34 3.59 -23.24 -6.74
CA MET A 34 3.74 -22.05 -7.57
C MET A 34 2.67 -21.97 -8.66
N ASN A 35 2.31 -23.09 -9.29
CA ASN A 35 1.22 -23.13 -10.25
C ASN A 35 -0.10 -22.69 -9.61
N TYR A 36 -0.47 -23.25 -8.44
CA TYR A 36 -1.67 -22.84 -7.71
C TYR A 36 -1.67 -21.33 -7.40
N ILE A 37 -0.55 -20.78 -6.92
CA ILE A 37 -0.44 -19.34 -6.58
C ILE A 37 -0.61 -18.45 -7.82
N LEU A 38 -0.22 -18.92 -9.00
CA LEU A 38 -0.27 -18.16 -10.25
C LEU A 38 -1.61 -18.30 -11.00
N THR A 39 -2.28 -19.46 -10.90
CA THR A 39 -3.51 -19.74 -11.65
C THR A 39 -4.77 -19.42 -10.85
N GLU A 40 -4.75 -19.69 -9.55
CA GLU A 40 -5.92 -19.55 -8.70
C GLU A 40 -6.00 -18.16 -8.06
N GLN A 41 -7.23 -17.68 -7.88
CA GLN A 41 -7.46 -16.38 -7.24
C GLN A 41 -7.15 -16.42 -5.75
N HIS A 42 -7.50 -17.51 -5.08
CA HIS A 42 -7.44 -17.63 -3.63
C HIS A 42 -6.84 -18.99 -3.24
N VAL A 43 -5.72 -18.99 -2.52
CA VAL A 43 -5.07 -20.23 -2.05
C VAL A 43 -4.61 -20.06 -0.61
N VAL A 44 -5.06 -20.96 0.28
CA VAL A 44 -4.58 -21.08 1.65
C VAL A 44 -3.53 -22.17 1.71
N VAL A 45 -2.33 -21.80 2.14
CA VAL A 45 -1.16 -22.70 2.19
C VAL A 45 -0.68 -22.83 3.63
N LEU A 46 -0.68 -24.07 4.14
CA LEU A 46 -0.01 -24.42 5.38
C LEU A 46 1.41 -24.93 5.08
N PHE A 47 2.41 -24.14 5.43
CA PHE A 47 3.81 -24.55 5.38
C PHE A 47 4.18 -25.31 6.66
N THR A 48 4.64 -26.55 6.49
CA THR A 48 4.99 -27.48 7.59
C THR A 48 6.39 -28.06 7.43
N LYS A 49 6.85 -28.75 8.47
CA LYS A 49 8.08 -29.55 8.47
C LYS A 49 7.84 -30.92 9.10
N ASP A 50 8.78 -31.83 8.84
CA ASP A 50 8.84 -33.10 9.55
C ASP A 50 9.01 -32.89 11.06
N ASN A 51 8.47 -33.83 11.86
CA ASN A 51 8.59 -33.84 13.33
C ASN A 51 8.12 -32.55 14.03
N CYS A 52 7.04 -31.94 13.53
CA CYS A 52 6.46 -30.74 14.09
C CYS A 52 5.08 -31.02 14.73
N PRO A 53 4.97 -31.16 16.07
CA PRO A 53 3.69 -31.42 16.73
C PRO A 53 2.64 -30.32 16.51
N LYS A 54 3.07 -29.05 16.57
CA LYS A 54 2.19 -27.89 16.31
C LYS A 54 1.63 -27.89 14.89
N CYS A 55 2.36 -28.45 13.92
CA CYS A 55 1.91 -28.52 12.53
C CYS A 55 0.70 -29.46 12.39
N LEU A 56 0.63 -30.52 13.20
CA LEU A 56 -0.52 -31.43 13.23
C LEU A 56 -1.77 -30.75 13.80
N GLU A 57 -1.60 -29.88 14.80
CA GLU A 57 -2.71 -29.08 15.35
C GLU A 57 -3.26 -28.12 14.28
N TYR A 58 -2.38 -27.38 13.58
CA TYR A 58 -2.80 -26.51 12.48
C TYR A 58 -3.46 -27.26 11.33
N GLU A 59 -2.93 -28.43 10.95
CA GLU A 59 -3.52 -29.26 9.89
C GLU A 59 -4.94 -29.71 10.27
N LYS A 60 -5.14 -30.14 11.53
CA LYS A 60 -6.45 -30.58 12.01
C LYS A 60 -7.49 -29.46 11.96
N GLU A 61 -7.16 -28.26 12.46
CA GLU A 61 -8.10 -27.13 12.42
C GLU A 61 -8.42 -26.70 10.99
N LEU A 62 -7.42 -26.69 10.09
CA LEU A 62 -7.67 -26.38 8.69
C LEU A 62 -8.51 -27.44 7.96
N ILE A 63 -8.47 -28.70 8.38
CA ILE A 63 -9.37 -29.74 7.87
C ILE A 63 -10.81 -29.46 8.29
N ASN A 64 -11.03 -29.05 9.55
CA ASN A 64 -12.36 -28.68 10.04
C ASN A 64 -12.92 -27.48 9.28
N LEU A 65 -12.08 -26.48 9.02
CA LEU A 65 -12.43 -25.25 8.30
C LEU A 65 -12.49 -25.39 6.77
N ARG A 66 -12.01 -26.50 6.21
CA ARG A 66 -11.77 -26.61 4.77
C ARG A 66 -13.03 -26.34 3.97
N ASP A 67 -14.13 -26.96 4.35
CA ASP A 67 -15.38 -26.86 3.60
C ASP A 67 -15.94 -25.43 3.67
N ASP A 68 -15.90 -24.79 4.84
CA ASP A 68 -16.30 -23.38 5.02
C ASP A 68 -15.43 -22.41 4.20
N LEU A 69 -14.11 -22.65 4.16
CA LEU A 69 -13.17 -21.84 3.37
C LEU A 69 -13.43 -22.00 1.87
N VAL A 70 -13.62 -23.23 1.40
CA VAL A 70 -13.92 -23.54 -0.01
C VAL A 70 -15.24 -22.88 -0.41
N ASP A 71 -16.28 -23.02 0.40
CA ASP A 71 -17.61 -22.49 0.09
C ASP A 71 -17.64 -20.95 0.11
N ALA A 72 -17.02 -20.32 1.11
CA ALA A 72 -17.11 -18.88 1.28
C ALA A 72 -16.10 -18.08 0.44
N LEU A 73 -14.90 -18.63 0.23
CA LEU A 73 -13.81 -17.94 -0.49
C LEU A 73 -13.53 -18.51 -1.88
N SER A 74 -14.07 -19.69 -2.22
CA SER A 74 -13.66 -20.45 -3.41
C SER A 74 -12.15 -20.66 -3.44
N THR A 75 -11.59 -21.01 -2.29
CA THR A 75 -10.13 -21.14 -2.10
C THR A 75 -9.69 -22.60 -2.04
N TRP A 76 -8.49 -22.86 -2.53
CA TRP A 76 -7.80 -24.13 -2.32
C TRP A 76 -7.08 -24.13 -0.97
N VAL A 77 -7.29 -25.17 -0.15
CA VAL A 77 -6.58 -25.36 1.12
C VAL A 77 -5.57 -26.49 0.96
N ILE A 78 -4.29 -26.15 0.93
CA ILE A 78 -3.20 -27.09 0.62
C ILE A 78 -2.10 -27.05 1.68
N LYS A 79 -1.30 -28.11 1.77
CA LYS A 79 -0.11 -28.17 2.63
C LYS A 79 1.18 -28.33 1.82
N ALA A 80 2.23 -27.65 2.26
CA ALA A 80 3.57 -27.73 1.68
C ALA A 80 4.56 -28.19 2.75
N LEU A 81 5.11 -29.40 2.59
CA LEU A 81 6.04 -30.01 3.54
C LEU A 81 7.49 -29.67 3.17
N ASN A 82 8.26 -29.16 4.14
CA ASN A 82 9.68 -28.81 3.98
C ASN A 82 9.99 -27.83 2.83
N SER A 83 9.00 -27.05 2.39
CA SER A 83 9.18 -26.07 1.31
C SER A 83 10.14 -24.95 1.72
N ASP A 84 11.07 -24.62 0.82
CA ASP A 84 12.00 -23.51 1.02
C ASP A 84 11.30 -22.15 0.94
N LEU A 85 10.15 -22.07 0.26
CA LEU A 85 9.35 -20.84 0.14
C LEU A 85 8.87 -20.32 1.49
N ARG A 86 8.71 -21.20 2.50
CA ARG A 86 8.40 -20.78 3.87
C ARG A 86 9.35 -19.70 4.38
N LYS A 87 10.66 -19.80 4.05
CA LYS A 87 11.69 -18.86 4.50
C LYS A 87 11.45 -17.43 3.99
N LEU A 88 10.68 -17.27 2.93
CA LEU A 88 10.25 -15.97 2.43
C LEU A 88 9.21 -15.32 3.36
N TYR A 89 8.26 -16.09 3.89
CA TYR A 89 7.15 -15.55 4.67
C TYR A 89 7.46 -15.47 6.17
N SER A 90 7.86 -16.60 6.77
CA SER A 90 8.39 -16.63 8.13
C SER A 90 9.62 -17.55 8.23
N PRO A 91 10.84 -16.99 8.27
CA PRO A 91 12.05 -17.79 8.36
C PRO A 91 12.23 -18.45 9.74
N LYS A 92 11.70 -17.83 10.80
CA LYS A 92 11.92 -18.23 12.19
C LYS A 92 10.78 -19.06 12.77
N ASP A 93 9.55 -18.83 12.31
CA ASP A 93 8.36 -19.45 12.92
C ASP A 93 7.89 -20.65 12.11
N GLU A 94 7.41 -21.67 12.83
CA GLU A 94 6.81 -22.89 12.29
C GLU A 94 5.69 -23.36 13.22
N PRO A 95 4.53 -23.80 12.68
CA PRO A 95 4.10 -23.75 11.27
C PRO A 95 3.89 -22.32 10.74
N THR A 96 3.66 -22.17 9.43
CA THR A 96 3.31 -20.87 8.83
C THR A 96 2.10 -21.01 7.93
N LEU A 97 1.05 -20.23 8.21
CA LEU A 97 -0.18 -20.20 7.43
C LEU A 97 -0.22 -18.92 6.59
N VAL A 98 -0.38 -19.07 5.27
CA VAL A 98 -0.38 -17.95 4.32
C VAL A 98 -1.60 -18.04 3.43
N PHE A 99 -2.33 -16.94 3.30
CA PHE A 99 -3.45 -16.80 2.38
C PHE A 99 -3.04 -15.95 1.18
N PHE A 100 -2.93 -16.58 0.01
CA PHE A 100 -2.62 -15.92 -1.26
C PHE A 100 -3.89 -15.42 -1.93
N ARG A 101 -3.85 -14.18 -2.39
CA ARG A 101 -4.95 -13.49 -3.05
C ARG A 101 -4.43 -12.84 -4.32
N ASN A 102 -4.75 -13.41 -5.48
CA ASN A 102 -4.20 -13.01 -6.78
C ASN A 102 -2.66 -12.96 -6.73
N GLY A 103 -2.04 -14.00 -6.18
CA GLY A 103 -0.59 -14.09 -5.97
C GLY A 103 -0.01 -13.25 -4.82
N ILE A 104 -0.81 -12.40 -4.15
CA ILE A 104 -0.35 -11.55 -3.06
C ILE A 104 -0.51 -12.27 -1.70
N PRO A 105 0.59 -12.58 -1.00
CA PRO A 105 0.53 -13.34 0.25
C PRO A 105 0.04 -12.48 1.41
N LEU A 106 -0.81 -13.05 2.26
CA LEU A 106 -1.19 -12.55 3.58
C LEU A 106 -0.69 -13.53 4.63
N LEU A 107 0.24 -13.10 5.48
CA LEU A 107 0.66 -13.92 6.61
C LEU A 107 -0.44 -13.94 7.68
N TYR A 108 -0.84 -15.12 8.14
CA TYR A 108 -1.68 -15.26 9.32
C TYR A 108 -0.81 -15.31 10.58
N ASP A 109 -0.98 -14.33 11.47
CA ASP A 109 -0.23 -14.21 12.73
C ASP A 109 -1.17 -14.17 13.96
N GLY A 110 -2.40 -14.66 13.79
CA GLY A 110 -3.41 -14.79 14.84
C GLY A 110 -3.32 -16.11 15.62
N PRO A 111 -4.16 -16.28 16.66
CA PRO A 111 -4.27 -17.53 17.40
C PRO A 111 -4.81 -18.67 16.52
N LEU A 112 -4.46 -19.92 16.84
CA LEU A 112 -5.07 -21.09 16.19
C LEU A 112 -6.52 -21.24 16.68
N ASN A 113 -7.45 -20.65 15.92
CA ASN A 113 -8.88 -20.68 16.19
C ASN A 113 -9.65 -20.55 14.88
N ASP A 114 -10.60 -21.45 14.68
CA ASP A 114 -11.39 -21.60 13.46
C ASP A 114 -12.11 -20.32 13.05
N GLU A 115 -12.84 -19.71 13.99
CA GLU A 115 -13.59 -18.49 13.76
C GLU A 115 -12.65 -17.33 13.39
N GLU A 116 -11.53 -17.19 14.10
CA GLU A 116 -10.57 -16.10 13.86
C GLU A 116 -9.85 -16.25 12.52
N ILE A 117 -9.47 -17.47 12.13
CA ILE A 117 -8.85 -17.75 10.82
C ILE A 117 -9.84 -17.41 9.70
N LEU A 118 -11.05 -17.97 9.78
CA LEU A 118 -12.09 -17.77 8.77
C LEU A 118 -12.45 -16.28 8.65
N HIS A 119 -12.72 -15.61 9.77
CA HIS A 119 -13.03 -14.18 9.80
C HIS A 119 -11.88 -13.33 9.25
N THR A 120 -10.63 -13.68 9.55
CA THR A 120 -9.47 -12.98 9.00
C THR A 120 -9.41 -13.13 7.49
N PHE A 121 -9.59 -14.32 6.93
CA PHE A 121 -9.49 -14.51 5.48
C PHE A 121 -10.67 -13.89 4.73
N LEU A 122 -11.90 -14.03 5.25
CA LEU A 122 -13.09 -13.41 4.68
C LEU A 122 -12.97 -11.88 4.59
N ASN A 123 -12.52 -11.25 5.66
CA ASN A 123 -12.38 -9.80 5.70
C ASN A 123 -11.23 -9.28 4.83
N ASN A 124 -10.33 -10.15 4.40
CA ASN A 124 -9.14 -9.77 3.67
C ASN A 124 -9.08 -10.48 2.32
N LYS A 125 -10.24 -10.81 1.70
CA LYS A 125 -10.33 -11.47 0.38
C LYS A 125 -9.53 -10.76 -0.71
N GLU A 126 -9.50 -9.43 -0.65
CA GLU A 126 -8.69 -8.60 -1.54
C GLU A 126 -7.43 -8.07 -0.82
N PRO A 127 -6.32 -7.85 -1.56
CA PRO A 127 -5.12 -7.18 -1.05
C PRO A 127 -5.43 -5.81 -0.46
N ILE A 128 -4.78 -5.48 0.66
CA ILE A 128 -5.07 -4.24 1.41
C ILE A 128 -4.02 -3.17 1.13
N VAL A 129 -2.78 -3.58 0.89
CA VAL A 129 -1.68 -2.65 0.67
C VAL A 129 -1.83 -2.03 -0.71
N LYS A 130 -1.92 -0.71 -0.74
CA LYS A 130 -1.98 0.06 -1.99
C LYS A 130 -0.58 0.26 -2.57
N GLU A 131 -0.45 0.11 -3.88
CA GLU A 131 0.76 0.52 -4.60
C GLU A 131 0.71 2.02 -4.88
N LEU A 132 1.70 2.75 -4.38
CA LEU A 132 1.85 4.18 -4.63
C LEU A 132 3.03 4.43 -5.56
N THR A 133 2.85 5.39 -6.46
CA THR A 133 3.79 5.81 -7.49
C THR A 133 4.02 7.32 -7.41
N ASP A 134 5.00 7.83 -8.15
CA ASP A 134 5.26 9.27 -8.26
C ASP A 134 4.02 10.06 -8.71
N ASP A 135 3.16 9.45 -9.54
CA ASP A 135 1.97 10.12 -10.08
C ASP A 135 0.78 10.12 -9.12
N ASN A 136 0.61 9.05 -8.33
CA ASN A 136 -0.59 8.87 -7.51
C ASN A 136 -0.37 9.20 -6.02
N PHE A 137 0.88 9.30 -5.55
CA PHE A 137 1.18 9.42 -4.13
C PHE A 137 0.51 10.65 -3.52
N GLU A 138 0.74 11.84 -4.10
CA GLU A 138 0.19 13.07 -3.53
C GLU A 138 -1.34 13.11 -3.68
N HIS A 139 -1.85 12.67 -4.82
CA HIS A 139 -3.29 12.63 -5.08
C HIS A 139 -4.03 11.77 -4.05
N LEU A 140 -3.51 10.56 -3.77
CA LEU A 140 -4.15 9.62 -2.86
C LEU A 140 -3.90 9.94 -1.40
N THR A 141 -2.70 10.36 -1.01
CA THR A 141 -2.33 10.55 0.40
C THR A 141 -2.64 11.95 0.93
N GLN A 142 -2.61 12.97 0.06
CA GLN A 142 -2.66 14.38 0.42
C GLN A 142 -1.64 14.73 1.53
N ALA A 143 -0.49 14.06 1.52
CA ALA A 143 0.51 14.12 2.58
C ALA A 143 1.00 15.54 2.86
N SER A 144 1.19 16.38 1.83
CA SER A 144 1.77 17.72 1.98
C SER A 144 0.79 18.78 2.45
N SER A 145 -0.50 18.64 2.11
CA SER A 145 -1.52 19.64 2.44
C SER A 145 -1.98 19.54 3.90
N GLY A 146 -1.64 18.45 4.60
CA GLY A 146 -2.09 18.17 5.96
C GLY A 146 -3.56 17.74 6.07
N ALA A 147 -4.35 17.92 5.00
CA ALA A 147 -5.68 17.35 4.80
C ALA A 147 -5.58 15.91 4.28
N THR A 148 -4.75 15.09 4.94
CA THR A 148 -4.50 13.71 4.50
C THR A 148 -5.83 12.95 4.44
N THR A 149 -5.96 12.04 3.47
CA THR A 149 -7.14 11.15 3.32
C THR A 149 -7.17 10.05 4.40
N GLY A 150 -6.96 10.45 5.65
CA GLY A 150 -6.62 9.58 6.78
C GLY A 150 -5.11 9.48 7.00
N ASP A 151 -4.73 8.67 7.99
CA ASP A 151 -3.33 8.36 8.27
C ASP A 151 -2.83 7.32 7.26
N TRP A 152 -1.57 7.42 6.83
CA TRP A 152 -0.96 6.51 5.86
C TRP A 152 0.33 5.92 6.40
N PHE A 153 0.43 4.58 6.44
CA PHE A 153 1.66 3.90 6.76
C PHE A 153 2.26 3.29 5.51
N VAL A 154 3.43 3.79 5.09
CA VAL A 154 4.00 3.50 3.77
C VAL A 154 5.34 2.79 3.92
N MET A 155 5.49 1.66 3.22
CA MET A 155 6.76 0.95 3.07
C MET A 155 7.43 1.32 1.73
N PHE A 156 8.61 1.90 1.79
CA PHE A 156 9.47 2.05 0.62
C PHE A 156 10.29 0.77 0.44
N TYR A 157 10.29 0.23 -0.78
CA TYR A 157 10.88 -1.07 -1.09
C TYR A 157 11.61 -1.10 -2.44
N SER A 158 12.26 -2.22 -2.75
CA SER A 158 12.86 -2.54 -4.05
C SER A 158 12.61 -4.01 -4.39
N ASN A 159 12.61 -4.35 -5.68
CA ASN A 159 12.55 -5.74 -6.16
C ASN A 159 13.85 -6.51 -5.87
N ASP A 160 15.00 -5.82 -5.83
CA ASP A 160 16.33 -6.42 -5.60
C ASP A 160 16.64 -6.62 -4.10
N CYS A 161 15.69 -6.29 -3.22
CA CYS A 161 15.86 -6.30 -1.78
C CYS A 161 15.20 -7.56 -1.19
N VAL A 162 16.02 -8.54 -0.78
CA VAL A 162 15.54 -9.81 -0.20
C VAL A 162 14.68 -9.57 1.05
N GLU A 163 15.08 -8.65 1.92
CA GLU A 163 14.29 -8.35 3.12
C GLU A 163 12.93 -7.71 2.76
N CYS A 164 12.88 -6.90 1.71
CA CYS A 164 11.65 -6.30 1.22
C CYS A 164 10.68 -7.36 0.69
N GLN A 165 11.19 -8.36 -0.03
CA GLN A 165 10.39 -9.49 -0.49
C GLN A 165 9.81 -10.28 0.70
N ARG A 166 10.63 -10.54 1.73
CA ARG A 166 10.19 -11.21 2.96
C ARG A 166 9.14 -10.42 3.73
N MET A 167 9.22 -9.10 3.67
CA MET A 167 8.25 -8.23 4.31
C MET A 167 6.89 -8.20 3.60
N GLY A 168 6.77 -8.64 2.34
CA GLY A 168 5.52 -8.57 1.59
C GLY A 168 4.31 -9.15 2.33
N ALA A 169 4.41 -10.40 2.78
CA ALA A 169 3.31 -11.08 3.48
C ALA A 169 3.02 -10.48 4.87
N ARG A 170 4.07 -10.05 5.58
CA ARG A 170 3.93 -9.38 6.88
C ARG A 170 3.31 -8.00 6.73
N TRP A 171 3.64 -7.28 5.66
CA TRP A 171 3.13 -5.95 5.39
C TRP A 171 1.64 -5.98 5.05
N GLU A 172 1.19 -7.00 4.32
CA GLU A 172 -0.23 -7.30 4.16
C GLU A 172 -0.92 -7.61 5.49
N ALA A 173 -0.27 -8.38 6.39
CA ALA A 173 -0.81 -8.66 7.73
C ALA A 173 -0.91 -7.40 8.60
N VAL A 174 0.09 -6.51 8.53
CA VAL A 174 0.04 -5.18 9.16
C VAL A 174 -1.17 -4.39 8.62
N GLY A 175 -1.34 -4.36 7.29
CA GLY A 175 -2.49 -3.78 6.62
C GLY A 175 -3.81 -4.30 7.16
N ALA A 176 -3.97 -5.62 7.23
CA ALA A 176 -5.17 -6.27 7.74
C ALA A 176 -5.53 -5.83 9.16
N LYS A 177 -4.53 -5.69 10.04
CA LYS A 177 -4.73 -5.32 11.44
C LYS A 177 -5.03 -3.84 11.68
N ILE A 178 -4.69 -2.94 10.76
CA ILE A 178 -4.87 -1.48 10.95
C ILE A 178 -5.74 -0.79 9.90
N LYS A 179 -6.29 -1.53 8.92
CA LYS A 179 -7.10 -1.00 7.81
C LYS A 179 -8.27 -0.11 8.21
N GLN A 180 -8.82 -0.27 9.42
CA GLN A 180 -9.93 0.54 9.92
C GLN A 180 -9.53 1.95 10.35
N ARG A 181 -8.25 2.19 10.63
CA ARG A 181 -7.75 3.49 11.15
C ARG A 181 -6.65 4.10 10.28
N THR A 182 -5.90 3.28 9.57
CA THR A 182 -4.71 3.71 8.84
C THR A 182 -4.66 2.98 7.50
N ASN A 183 -4.52 3.75 6.42
CA ASN A 183 -4.25 3.22 5.09
C ASN A 183 -2.83 2.66 5.05
N VAL A 184 -2.64 1.49 4.44
CA VAL A 184 -1.30 0.90 4.28
C VAL A 184 -0.93 0.86 2.82
N ALA A 185 0.30 1.24 2.52
CA ALA A 185 0.78 1.32 1.15
C ALA A 185 2.24 0.90 1.03
N ARG A 186 2.69 0.71 -0.20
CA ARG A 186 4.10 0.53 -0.54
C ARG A 186 4.48 1.34 -1.78
N VAL A 187 5.76 1.69 -1.87
CA VAL A 187 6.34 2.49 -2.96
C VAL A 187 7.64 1.85 -3.40
N ASN A 188 7.76 1.49 -4.68
CA ASN A 188 9.02 1.01 -5.23
C ASN A 188 9.98 2.18 -5.49
N LYS A 189 11.11 2.22 -4.78
CA LYS A 189 12.10 3.30 -4.85
C LYS A 189 12.79 3.41 -6.22
N TYR A 190 12.97 2.31 -6.95
CA TYR A 190 13.77 2.32 -8.18
C TYR A 190 12.94 2.37 -9.47
N THR A 191 11.69 1.90 -9.43
CA THR A 191 10.85 1.82 -10.64
C THR A 191 9.83 2.95 -10.70
N THR A 192 8.79 2.90 -9.88
CA THR A 192 7.60 3.77 -10.00
C THR A 192 7.58 4.94 -9.03
N GLY A 193 8.42 4.92 -8.00
CA GLY A 193 8.38 5.85 -6.87
C GLY A 193 9.70 6.56 -6.59
N GLY A 194 10.57 6.72 -7.59
CA GLY A 194 11.91 7.26 -7.40
C GLY A 194 11.93 8.72 -6.96
N SER A 195 11.03 9.55 -7.48
CA SER A 195 10.94 10.97 -7.10
C SER A 195 10.33 11.11 -5.71
N THR A 196 9.33 10.29 -5.39
CA THR A 196 8.71 10.20 -4.07
C THR A 196 9.73 9.76 -3.02
N ALA A 197 10.52 8.71 -3.31
CA ALA A 197 11.57 8.24 -2.41
C ALA A 197 12.63 9.32 -2.17
N ARG A 198 13.10 10.02 -3.22
CA ARG A 198 14.03 11.15 -3.10
C ARG A 198 13.45 12.29 -2.27
N ARG A 199 12.20 12.68 -2.52
CA ARG A 199 11.49 13.73 -1.76
C ARG A 199 11.48 13.45 -0.26
N PHE A 200 11.29 12.19 0.14
CA PHE A 200 11.30 11.79 1.55
C PHE A 200 12.66 11.34 2.08
N ASN A 201 13.75 11.60 1.35
CA ASN A 201 15.13 11.22 1.69
C ASN A 201 15.25 9.72 2.03
N VAL A 202 14.59 8.86 1.26
CA VAL A 202 14.70 7.40 1.39
C VAL A 202 15.81 6.93 0.47
N PHE A 203 16.98 6.63 1.05
CA PHE A 203 18.14 6.10 0.34
C PHE A 203 18.22 4.57 0.45
N ASP A 204 17.94 4.04 1.64
CA ASP A 204 17.97 2.61 1.95
C ASP A 204 16.56 2.03 2.06
N VAL A 205 16.43 0.73 1.79
CA VAL A 205 15.16 -0.02 1.85
C VAL A 205 15.38 -1.37 2.56
N PRO A 206 14.35 -1.92 3.24
CA PRO A 206 13.02 -1.35 3.43
C PRO A 206 13.00 -0.19 4.43
N GLN A 207 12.20 0.84 4.14
CA GLN A 207 12.01 2.00 5.03
C GLN A 207 10.52 2.22 5.27
N PHE A 208 10.10 2.41 6.52
CA PHE A 208 8.70 2.63 6.87
C PHE A 208 8.48 4.05 7.39
N ILE A 209 7.45 4.71 6.87
CA ILE A 209 7.11 6.10 7.23
C ILE A 209 5.60 6.19 7.45
N LEU A 210 5.21 6.66 8.64
CA LEU A 210 3.83 7.00 8.96
C LEU A 210 3.59 8.48 8.67
N PHE A 211 2.60 8.79 7.83
CA PHE A 211 2.11 10.14 7.56
C PHE A 211 0.82 10.37 8.34
N ARG A 212 0.81 11.41 9.18
CA ARG A 212 -0.32 11.75 10.04
C ARG A 212 -0.35 13.25 10.31
N GLN A 213 -1.47 13.89 9.99
CA GLN A 213 -1.73 15.31 10.29
C GLN A 213 -0.61 16.25 9.78
N GLY A 214 -0.18 16.06 8.53
CA GLY A 214 0.89 16.88 7.91
C GLY A 214 2.30 16.66 8.48
N LYS A 215 2.47 15.66 9.34
CA LYS A 215 3.76 15.22 9.87
C LYS A 215 4.08 13.81 9.38
N MET A 216 5.36 13.49 9.32
CA MET A 216 5.84 12.14 9.06
C MET A 216 6.70 11.63 10.22
N TYR A 217 6.61 10.33 10.48
CA TYR A 217 7.30 9.63 11.56
C TYR A 217 7.99 8.40 10.97
N ARG A 218 9.31 8.33 11.11
CA ARG A 218 10.09 7.19 10.60
C ARG A 218 10.09 6.07 11.61
N TYR A 219 9.96 4.84 11.13
CA TYR A 219 10.15 3.66 11.95
C TYR A 219 11.64 3.43 12.22
N GLN A 220 12.03 3.42 13.50
CA GLN A 220 13.43 3.27 13.93
C GLN A 220 13.66 2.03 14.82
N ILE A 221 12.63 1.23 15.06
CA ILE A 221 12.73 0.05 15.93
C ILE A 221 13.41 -1.08 15.13
N PRO A 222 14.41 -1.79 15.68
CA PRO A 222 15.15 -2.85 14.97
C PRO A 222 14.37 -4.18 14.87
N LYS A 223 13.04 -4.14 14.96
CA LYS A 223 12.16 -5.32 14.89
C LYS A 223 11.14 -5.11 13.79
N TYR A 224 10.99 -6.06 12.87
CA TYR A 224 10.07 -5.97 11.72
C TYR A 224 8.96 -7.02 11.77
N ASP A 225 8.56 -7.44 12.97
CA ASP A 225 7.38 -8.27 13.16
C ASP A 225 6.09 -7.44 13.03
N VAL A 226 4.98 -8.13 12.75
CA VAL A 226 3.68 -7.49 12.52
C VAL A 226 3.25 -6.67 13.74
N ASN A 227 3.42 -7.20 14.97
CA ASN A 227 2.98 -6.53 16.18
C ASN A 227 3.78 -5.24 16.44
N SER A 228 5.09 -5.25 16.25
CA SER A 228 5.93 -4.05 16.38
C SER A 228 5.50 -2.96 15.39
N LEU A 229 5.27 -3.30 14.12
CA LEU A 229 4.80 -2.35 13.11
C LEU A 229 3.39 -1.81 13.40
N VAL A 230 2.47 -2.67 13.80
CA VAL A 230 1.10 -2.30 14.19
C VAL A 230 1.10 -1.38 15.42
N SER A 231 1.91 -1.70 16.44
CA SER A 231 2.03 -0.88 17.66
C SER A 231 2.60 0.51 17.36
N PHE A 232 3.54 0.59 16.41
CA PHE A 232 4.06 1.86 15.92
C PHE A 232 3.01 2.72 15.27
N ALA A 233 2.26 2.17 14.31
CA ALA A 233 1.22 2.90 13.62
C ALA A 233 0.11 3.38 14.58
N LYS A 234 -0.22 2.59 15.60
CA LYS A 234 -1.27 2.92 16.57
C LYS A 234 -0.84 3.99 17.58
N GLU A 235 0.31 3.81 18.22
CA GLU A 235 0.67 4.58 19.43
C GLU A 235 2.14 4.99 19.48
N TRP A 236 3.07 4.07 19.18
CA TRP A 236 4.50 4.30 19.44
C TRP A 236 5.14 5.37 18.54
N TYR A 237 4.51 5.72 17.40
CA TYR A 237 4.96 6.82 16.55
C TYR A 237 5.13 8.15 17.32
N ARG A 238 4.42 8.34 18.43
CA ARG A 238 4.52 9.54 19.29
C ARG A 238 5.90 9.69 19.94
N ASN A 239 6.63 8.58 20.10
CA ASN A 239 7.98 8.57 20.65
C ASN A 239 9.05 8.79 19.57
N ALA A 240 8.67 8.71 18.29
CA ALA A 240 9.56 9.01 17.18
C ALA A 240 9.65 10.51 16.94
N GLN A 241 10.78 10.96 16.39
CA GLN A 241 10.94 12.34 15.98
C GLN A 241 9.95 12.68 14.85
N SER A 242 9.15 13.73 15.05
CA SER A 242 8.24 14.21 14.01
C SER A 242 9.00 15.08 13.01
N GLU A 243 8.88 14.77 11.73
CA GLU A 243 9.36 15.58 10.62
C GLU A 243 8.17 16.25 9.92
N LYS A 244 8.36 17.43 9.34
CA LYS A 244 7.35 18.02 8.45
C LYS A 244 7.37 17.28 7.12
N VAL A 245 6.21 17.05 6.53
CA VAL A 245 6.13 16.46 5.19
C VAL A 245 6.69 17.46 4.17
N PRO A 246 7.77 17.12 3.43
CA PRO A 246 8.28 17.99 2.38
C PRO A 246 7.22 18.15 1.28
N VAL A 247 7.06 19.36 0.76
CA VAL A 247 6.17 19.62 -0.39
C VAL A 247 6.71 18.92 -1.64
N PRO A 248 5.84 18.45 -2.56
CA PRO A 248 6.31 18.01 -3.86
C PRO A 248 6.96 19.19 -4.58
N GLN A 249 8.09 18.97 -5.24
CA GLN A 249 8.68 19.99 -6.11
C GLN A 249 7.77 20.16 -7.33
N SER A 250 7.20 21.34 -7.51
CA SER A 250 6.45 21.72 -8.69
C SER A 250 7.41 21.95 -9.86
N PRO A 251 7.01 21.67 -11.12
CA PRO A 251 7.75 22.15 -12.29
C PRO A 251 7.97 23.67 -12.29
N PHE A 252 7.07 24.42 -11.64
CA PHE A 252 7.22 25.86 -11.46
C PHE A 252 8.21 26.23 -10.35
N ASP A 253 8.46 25.34 -9.38
CA ASP A 253 9.43 25.60 -8.32
C ASP A 253 10.84 25.65 -8.89
N ASP A 254 11.16 24.82 -9.88
CA ASP A 254 12.43 24.89 -10.62
C ASP A 254 12.57 26.21 -11.39
N LEU A 255 11.50 26.68 -12.05
CA LEU A 255 11.49 27.98 -12.70
C LEU A 255 11.66 29.12 -11.69
N VAL A 256 10.97 29.05 -10.55
CA VAL A 256 11.09 30.05 -9.48
C VAL A 256 12.50 30.04 -8.90
N LEU A 257 13.10 28.87 -8.69
CA LEU A 257 14.48 28.74 -8.22
C LEU A 257 15.46 29.31 -9.25
N MET A 258 15.27 29.02 -10.54
CA MET A 258 16.08 29.55 -11.63
C MET A 258 15.96 31.08 -11.71
N CYS A 259 14.75 31.62 -11.64
CA CYS A 259 14.50 33.07 -11.59
C CYS A 259 15.15 33.70 -10.34
N ALA A 260 15.02 33.07 -9.18
CA ALA A 260 15.61 33.56 -7.92
C ALA A 260 17.14 33.57 -8.00
N ASN A 261 17.76 32.48 -8.46
CA ASN A 261 19.19 32.38 -8.67
C ASN A 261 19.68 33.42 -9.69
N PHE A 262 18.97 33.56 -10.82
CA PHE A 262 19.29 34.55 -11.85
C PHE A 262 19.24 35.99 -11.31
N LEU A 263 18.23 36.33 -10.49
CA LEU A 263 18.12 37.64 -9.83
C LEU A 263 19.21 37.86 -8.77
N GLN A 264 19.63 36.80 -8.08
CA GLN A 264 20.69 36.85 -7.07
C GLN A 264 22.07 37.05 -7.71
N GLU A 265 22.35 36.35 -8.82
CA GLU A 265 23.55 36.52 -9.63
C GLU A 265 23.59 37.88 -10.34
N ASN A 266 22.43 38.49 -10.58
CA ASN A 266 22.31 39.77 -11.26
C ASN A 266 21.61 40.84 -10.40
N PRO A 267 22.23 41.34 -9.30
CA PRO A 267 21.63 42.35 -8.42
C PRO A 267 21.24 43.66 -9.13
N TRP A 268 21.85 43.94 -10.29
CA TRP A 268 21.55 45.11 -11.12
C TRP A 268 20.14 45.06 -11.72
N ILE A 269 19.59 43.88 -11.98
CA ILE A 269 18.22 43.72 -12.51
C ILE A 269 17.20 44.27 -11.51
N MET A 270 17.39 43.99 -10.22
CA MET A 270 16.54 44.54 -9.17
C MET A 270 16.66 46.07 -9.06
N LYS A 271 17.85 46.62 -9.31
CA LYS A 271 18.05 48.09 -9.35
C LYS A 271 17.34 48.72 -10.55
N LEU A 272 17.42 48.11 -11.73
CA LEU A 272 16.71 48.59 -12.92
C LEU A 272 15.20 48.48 -12.78
N ALA A 273 14.69 47.37 -12.25
CA ALA A 273 13.27 47.21 -12.00
C ALA A 273 12.74 48.32 -11.07
N ARG A 274 13.47 48.67 -10.02
CA ARG A 274 13.13 49.80 -9.13
C ARG A 274 13.10 51.13 -9.86
N ILE A 275 14.10 51.42 -10.70
CA ILE A 275 14.17 52.65 -11.49
C ILE A 275 12.98 52.74 -12.44
N ILE A 276 12.67 51.65 -13.16
CA ILE A 276 11.54 51.59 -14.09
C ILE A 276 10.22 51.83 -13.36
N ILE A 277 10.01 51.19 -12.20
CA ILE A 277 8.81 51.39 -11.38
C ILE A 277 8.72 52.86 -10.92
N CYS A 278 9.81 53.45 -10.43
CA CYS A 278 9.84 54.86 -10.04
C CYS A 278 9.51 55.80 -11.20
N VAL A 279 10.08 55.57 -12.39
CA VAL A 279 9.79 56.36 -13.60
C VAL A 279 8.31 56.22 -13.98
N MET A 280 7.76 55.01 -13.96
CA MET A 280 6.34 54.76 -14.26
C MET A 280 5.41 55.46 -13.25
N VAL A 281 5.77 55.47 -11.96
CA VAL A 281 5.03 56.20 -10.91
C VAL A 281 5.11 57.71 -11.15
N ILE A 282 6.29 58.24 -11.47
CA ILE A 282 6.46 59.68 -11.76
C ILE A 282 5.63 60.07 -12.99
N ILE A 283 5.66 59.27 -14.06
CA ILE A 283 4.86 59.52 -15.28
C ILE A 283 3.36 59.50 -14.96
N THR A 284 2.88 58.54 -14.14
CA THR A 284 1.47 58.49 -13.74
C THR A 284 1.06 59.64 -12.82
N VAL A 285 1.94 60.11 -11.93
CA VAL A 285 1.69 61.29 -11.09
C VAL A 285 1.67 62.57 -11.94
N VAL A 286 2.67 62.77 -12.81
CA VAL A 286 2.77 63.93 -13.69
C VAL A 286 1.59 64.00 -14.66
N SER A 287 1.18 62.86 -15.23
CA SER A 287 0.00 62.81 -16.10
C SER A 287 -1.31 63.12 -15.35
N LYS A 288 -1.46 62.69 -14.08
CA LYS A 288 -2.57 63.09 -13.22
C LYS A 288 -2.56 64.60 -12.91
N PHE A 289 -1.40 65.17 -12.60
CA PHE A 289 -1.26 66.61 -12.35
C PHE A 289 -1.56 67.45 -13.60
N ARG A 290 -1.10 67.00 -14.79
CA ARG A 290 -1.43 67.64 -16.09
C ARG A 290 -2.90 67.52 -16.47
N ARG A 291 -3.60 66.46 -16.05
CA ARG A 291 -5.06 66.34 -16.22
C ARG A 291 -5.84 67.27 -15.29
N LYS A 292 -5.38 67.48 -14.04
CA LYS A 292 -6.02 68.42 -13.09
C LYS A 292 -5.89 69.89 -13.49
N THR A 293 -4.81 70.27 -14.17
CA THR A 293 -4.62 71.65 -14.67
C THR A 293 -5.41 71.96 -15.95
N LYS A 294 -6.05 70.95 -16.59
CA LYS A 294 -6.73 71.11 -17.89
C LYS A 294 -8.27 71.11 -17.87
N ALA A 295 -8.96 71.27 -16.73
CA ALA A 295 -10.42 71.47 -16.75
C ALA A 295 -10.97 72.22 -15.51
N PRO A 296 -11.94 73.16 -15.64
CA PRO A 296 -12.37 73.95 -16.81
C PRO A 296 -12.34 75.48 -16.60
N GLU A 297 -12.08 76.26 -17.65
CA GLU A 297 -12.61 77.63 -17.74
C GLU A 297 -14.11 77.52 -18.04
N LYS A 298 -14.93 77.96 -17.08
CA LYS A 298 -16.37 78.19 -17.30
C LYS A 298 -16.52 79.32 -18.33
N LYS A 299 -17.32 79.08 -19.38
CA LYS A 299 -17.98 80.18 -20.10
C LYS A 299 -19.33 80.42 -19.42
N GLU A 300 -19.44 81.55 -18.73
CA GLU A 300 -20.70 82.23 -18.43
C GLU A 300 -20.83 83.38 -19.43
N GLU A 301 -22.06 83.54 -19.94
CA GLU A 301 -22.62 84.47 -20.94
C GLU A 301 -22.28 84.24 -22.42
#